data_AF-A0A4Y2WJW3-F1
#
_entry.id   AF-A0A4Y2WJW3-F1
#
_cell.length_a   1.000
_cell.length_b   1.000
_cell.length_c   1.000
_cell.angle_alpha   90.00
_cell.angle_beta   90.00
_cell.angle_gamma   90.00
#
_symmetry.space_group_name_H-M   'P 1'
#
loop_
_entity.id
_entity.type
_entity.pdbx_description
1 polymer ?
#
loop_
_entity_poly.entity_id
_entity_poly.type
_entity_poly.pdbx_seq_one_letter_code
_entity_poly.pdbx_strand_id
1 'polypeptide(L)'
;SNCKYKFQIGYHAVPSMSHLHLHVISQDFDSPCLKTKTHWNSFTTEYFISSKKIIEQLESTGQIKFMESHLSQELLKQSLRCHICKKELPTMPKLKEHIKACVKKSL
;
A
#
# COMPACT_ATOMS: atom_id res chain seq x y z
N SER A 1 -13.28 -4.60 21.20
CA SER A 1 -13.21 -3.22 20.69
C SER A 1 -13.59 -3.23 19.21
N ASN A 2 -14.71 -2.60 18.85
CA ASN A 2 -15.27 -2.65 17.49
C ASN A 2 -14.55 -1.61 16.61
N CYS A 3 -13.33 -1.93 16.18
CA CYS A 3 -12.52 -0.99 15.39
C CYS A 3 -13.07 -0.91 13.96
N LYS A 4 -13.72 0.21 13.65
CA LYS A 4 -14.38 0.49 12.37
C LYS A 4 -13.43 0.50 11.16
N TYR A 5 -12.11 0.55 11.38
CA TYR A 5 -11.11 0.65 10.31
C TYR A 5 -9.97 -0.34 10.53
N LYS A 6 -9.56 -1.00 9.44
CA LYS A 6 -8.33 -1.80 9.39
C LYS A 6 -7.16 -0.88 9.05
N PHE A 7 -6.00 -1.13 9.66
CA PHE A 7 -4.78 -0.37 9.42
C PHE A 7 -3.70 -1.25 8.80
N GLN A 8 -2.80 -0.63 8.03
CA GLN A 8 -1.53 -1.22 7.63
C GLN A 8 -0.41 -0.41 8.28
N ILE A 9 0.63 -1.11 8.70
CA ILE A 9 1.81 -0.53 9.33
C ILE A 9 3.03 -1.04 8.56
N GLY A 10 3.82 -0.14 7.98
CA GLY A 10 4.90 -0.54 7.09
C GLY A 10 5.64 0.59 6.41
N TYR A 11 6.42 0.24 5.40
CA TYR A 11 7.40 1.10 4.74
C TYR A 11 7.24 1.02 3.22
N HIS A 12 7.65 2.06 2.52
CA HIS A 12 7.87 1.97 1.07
C HIS A 12 9.17 1.22 0.78
N ALA A 13 9.16 0.34 -0.22
CA ALA A 13 10.30 -0.49 -0.60
C ALA A 13 11.50 0.33 -1.07
N VAL A 14 11.25 1.49 -1.70
CA VAL A 14 12.26 2.52 -1.97
C VAL A 14 11.86 3.77 -1.19
N PRO A 15 12.71 4.27 -0.28
CA PRO A 15 12.39 5.44 0.51
C PRO A 15 12.31 6.70 -0.38
N SER A 16 11.20 7.43 -0.27
CA SER A 16 11.01 8.72 -0.97
C SER A 16 11.68 9.90 -0.25
N MET A 17 12.21 9.69 0.96
CA MET A 17 12.90 10.66 1.81
C MET A 17 14.15 10.00 2.39
N SER A 18 15.15 10.79 2.76
CA SER A 18 16.42 10.29 3.31
C SER A 18 16.28 9.54 4.64
N HIS A 19 15.27 9.88 5.43
CA HIS A 19 15.05 9.28 6.75
C HIS A 19 14.01 8.15 6.68
N LEU A 20 14.23 7.13 7.51
CA LEU A 20 13.27 6.06 7.73
C LEU A 20 11.97 6.66 8.27
N HIS A 21 10.86 6.34 7.61
CA HIS A 21 9.54 6.76 8.03
C HIS A 21 8.57 5.58 7.97
N LEU A 22 7.95 5.29 9.11
CA LEU A 22 6.94 4.26 9.23
C LEU A 22 5.57 4.86 8.87
N HIS A 23 4.87 4.21 7.96
CA HIS A 23 3.48 4.53 7.64
C HIS A 23 2.55 3.78 8.58
N VAL A 24 1.60 4.49 9.16
CA VAL A 24 0.42 3.93 9.83
C VAL A 24 -0.79 4.48 9.09
N ILE A 25 -1.44 3.63 8.30
CA ILE A 25 -2.45 4.07 7.32
C ILE A 25 -3.71 3.22 7.40
N SER A 26 -4.88 3.87 7.42
CA SER A 26 -6.17 3.16 7.36
C SER A 26 -6.43 2.64 5.95
N GLN A 27 -7.07 1.47 5.85
CA GLN A 27 -7.30 0.77 4.58
C GLN A 27 -8.57 1.24 3.83
N ASP A 28 -9.28 2.27 4.31
CA ASP A 28 -10.40 2.85 3.55
C ASP A 28 -9.90 3.63 2.32
N PHE A 29 -8.71 4.22 2.40
CA PHE A 29 -8.07 5.02 1.36
C PHE A 29 -8.97 6.15 0.78
N ASP A 30 -9.94 6.66 1.55
CA ASP A 30 -10.83 7.74 1.13
C ASP A 30 -10.22 9.10 1.46
N SER A 31 -9.30 9.56 0.61
CA SER A 31 -8.63 10.86 0.78
C SER A 31 -8.64 11.68 -0.50
N PRO A 32 -8.83 13.02 -0.42
CA PRO A 32 -8.65 13.91 -1.56
C PRO A 32 -7.18 13.92 -2.07
N CYS A 33 -6.21 13.56 -1.23
CA CYS A 33 -4.79 13.51 -1.59
C CYS A 33 -4.38 12.24 -2.36
N LEU A 34 -5.23 11.21 -2.37
CA LEU A 34 -5.05 10.03 -3.22
C LEU A 34 -5.43 10.38 -4.66
N LYS A 35 -4.45 10.81 -5.46
CA LYS A 35 -4.66 11.40 -6.79
C LYS A 35 -4.12 10.55 -7.94
N THR A 36 -2.98 9.88 -7.75
CA THR A 36 -2.24 9.23 -8.83
C THR A 36 -2.21 7.72 -8.68
N LYS A 37 -1.95 7.02 -9.79
CA LYS A 37 -1.71 5.57 -9.79
C LYS A 37 -0.54 5.20 -8.88
N THR A 38 0.52 6.01 -8.88
CA THR A 38 1.68 5.84 -8.01
C THR A 38 1.30 5.88 -6.53
N HIS A 39 0.47 6.86 -6.10
CA HIS A 39 0.01 6.92 -4.71
C HIS A 39 -0.80 5.67 -4.33
N TRP A 40 -1.62 5.14 -5.24
CA TRP A 40 -2.37 3.91 -4.97
C TRP A 40 -1.43 2.70 -4.84
N ASN A 41 -0.64 2.47 -5.88
CA ASN A 41 0.21 1.28 -5.96
C ASN A 41 1.31 1.26 -4.88
N SER A 42 1.76 2.42 -4.38
CA SER A 42 2.75 2.48 -3.31
C SER A 42 2.24 1.90 -1.97
N PHE A 43 0.92 1.83 -1.77
CA PHE A 43 0.31 1.27 -0.55
C PHE A 43 -0.41 -0.06 -0.76
N THR A 44 -0.70 -0.45 -2.00
CA THR A 44 -1.55 -1.62 -2.30
C THR A 44 -0.88 -2.70 -3.12
N THR A 45 0.44 -2.61 -3.32
CA THR A 45 1.28 -3.63 -3.97
C THR A 45 2.41 -4.06 -3.03
N GLU A 46 3.27 -4.97 -3.49
CA GLU A 46 4.49 -5.35 -2.75
C GLU A 46 5.50 -4.21 -2.55
N TYR A 47 5.25 -3.05 -3.17
CA TYR A 47 5.98 -1.82 -2.88
C TYR A 47 5.79 -1.38 -1.42
N PHE A 48 4.67 -1.74 -0.79
CA PHE A 48 4.45 -1.55 0.65
C PHE A 48 4.91 -2.78 1.42
N ILE A 49 5.99 -2.65 2.19
CA ILE A 49 6.53 -3.73 3.00
C ILE A 49 6.00 -3.60 4.42
N SER A 50 5.31 -4.62 4.92
CA SER A 50 4.77 -4.60 6.28
C SER A 50 5.89 -4.53 7.32
N SER A 51 5.66 -3.77 8.40
CA SER A 51 6.66 -3.66 9.48
C SER A 51 6.93 -5.00 10.13
N LYS A 52 5.94 -5.89 10.20
CA LYS A 52 6.11 -7.26 10.69
C LYS A 52 7.15 -8.03 9.87
N LYS A 53 7.07 -7.97 8.53
CA LYS A 53 8.03 -8.64 7.64
C LYS A 53 9.44 -8.08 7.78
N ILE A 54 9.59 -6.76 7.96
CA ILE A 54 10.89 -6.13 8.19
C ILE A 54 11.52 -6.61 9.51
N ILE A 55 10.74 -6.66 10.59
CA ILE A 55 11.19 -7.14 11.90
C ILE A 55 11.63 -8.60 11.80
N GLU A 56 10.80 -9.47 11.23
CA GLU A 56 11.12 -10.89 11.03
C GLU A 56 12.40 -11.09 10.20
N GLN A 57 12.61 -10.27 9.16
CA GLN A 57 13.81 -10.35 8.34
C GLN A 57 15.08 -9.89 9.09
N LEU A 58 14.96 -8.82 9.88
CA LEU A 58 16.05 -8.33 10.73
C LEU A 58 16.41 -9.35 11.82
N GLU A 59 15.42 -9.92 12.49
CA GLU A 59 15.62 -10.94 13.54
C GLU A 59 16.27 -12.21 12.98
N SER A 60 15.91 -12.61 11.75
CA SER A 60 16.42 -13.85 11.14
C SER A 60 17.76 -13.70 10.43
N THR A 61 18.04 -12.55 9.81
CA THR A 61 19.22 -12.38 8.94
C THR A 61 20.16 -11.25 9.37
N GLY A 62 19.77 -10.43 10.34
CA GLY A 62 20.53 -9.25 10.78
C GLY A 62 20.54 -8.09 9.78
N GLN A 63 19.86 -8.22 8.63
CA GLN A 63 19.87 -7.21 7.58
C GLN A 63 18.55 -7.15 6.80
N ILE A 64 18.27 -6.01 6.18
CA ILE A 64 17.13 -5.86 5.27
C ILE A 64 17.64 -5.93 3.84
N LYS A 65 17.06 -6.84 3.04
CA LYS A 65 17.24 -6.85 1.60
C LYS A 65 16.31 -5.83 0.97
N PHE A 66 16.88 -4.79 0.39
CA PHE A 66 16.13 -3.80 -0.36
C PHE A 66 15.68 -4.37 -1.70
N MET A 67 14.51 -3.92 -2.16
CA MET A 67 14.02 -4.26 -3.49
C MET A 67 14.86 -3.54 -4.56
N GLU A 68 15.16 -4.24 -5.64
CA GLU A 68 15.81 -3.63 -6.80
C GLU A 68 14.97 -2.50 -7.38
N SER A 69 15.64 -1.40 -7.76
CA SER A 69 14.98 -0.18 -8.21
C SER A 69 14.08 -0.41 -9.43
N HIS A 70 14.49 -1.26 -10.37
CA HIS A 70 13.70 -1.60 -11.55
C HIS A 70 12.37 -2.29 -11.18
N LEU A 71 12.41 -3.32 -10.32
CA LEU A 71 11.22 -4.00 -9.83
C LEU A 71 10.27 -3.04 -9.11
N SER A 72 10.83 -2.12 -8.33
CA SER A 72 10.06 -1.11 -7.61
C SER A 72 9.27 -0.18 -8.55
N GLN A 73 9.85 0.20 -9.69
CA GLN A 73 9.18 1.05 -10.68
C GLN A 73 8.05 0.32 -11.39
N GLU A 74 8.23 -0.96 -11.69
CA GLU A 74 7.20 -1.78 -12.34
C GLU A 74 5.97 -1.96 -11.45
N LEU A 75 6.17 -2.18 -10.13
CA LEU A 75 5.08 -2.22 -9.15
C LEU A 75 4.26 -0.92 -9.14
N LEU A 76 4.92 0.23 -9.20
CA LEU A 76 4.23 1.53 -9.21
C LEU A 76 3.44 1.79 -10.51
N LYS A 77 3.81 1.16 -11.63
CA LYS A 77 3.15 1.31 -12.94
C LYS A 77 1.99 0.34 -13.17
N GLN A 78 1.84 -0.69 -12.33
CA GLN A 78 0.79 -1.71 -12.44
C GLN A 78 -0.62 -1.13 -12.62
N SER A 79 -1.51 -1.95 -13.19
CA SER A 79 -2.92 -1.59 -13.33
C SER A 79 -3.56 -1.35 -11.97
N LEU A 80 -4.56 -0.46 -11.92
CA LEU A 80 -5.23 -0.12 -10.67
C LEU A 80 -6.13 -1.27 -10.24
N ARG A 81 -5.73 -2.01 -9.19
CA ARG A 81 -6.52 -3.11 -8.64
C ARG A 81 -7.02 -2.77 -7.24
N CYS A 82 -8.28 -3.08 -6.97
CA CYS A 82 -8.85 -2.93 -5.64
C CYS A 82 -8.09 -3.82 -4.64
N HIS A 83 -7.65 -3.27 -3.51
CA HIS A 83 -6.89 -4.03 -2.52
C HIS A 83 -7.75 -5.11 -1.82
N ILE A 84 -9.08 -4.98 -1.84
CA ILE A 84 -10.04 -5.91 -1.25
C ILE A 84 -10.45 -6.99 -2.25
N CYS A 85 -11.24 -6.62 -3.26
CA CYS A 85 -11.85 -7.59 -4.18
C CYS A 85 -11.00 -7.90 -5.43
N LYS A 86 -9.82 -7.27 -5.57
CA LYS A 86 -8.87 -7.45 -6.69
C LYS A 86 -9.38 -7.07 -8.08
N LYS A 87 -10.60 -6.52 -8.20
CA LYS A 87 -11.12 -5.96 -9.45
C LYS A 87 -10.16 -4.91 -10.01
N GLU A 88 -9.91 -4.97 -11.31
CA GLU A 88 -9.14 -3.97 -12.03
C GLU A 88 -10.04 -2.79 -12.47
N LEU A 89 -9.54 -1.57 -12.31
CA LEU A 89 -10.23 -0.33 -12.61
C LEU A 89 -9.40 0.48 -13.62
N PRO A 90 -10.04 1.11 -14.60
CA PRO A 90 -9.29 1.77 -15.68
C PRO A 90 -8.73 3.14 -15.27
N THR A 91 -9.31 3.80 -14.26
CA THR A 91 -8.93 5.17 -13.87
C THR A 91 -9.02 5.38 -12.36
N MET A 92 -8.25 6.35 -11.83
CA MET A 92 -8.27 6.73 -10.42
C MET A 92 -9.65 7.18 -9.92
N PRO A 93 -10.44 8.01 -10.65
CA PRO A 93 -11.80 8.36 -10.22
C PRO A 93 -12.72 7.13 -10.05
N LYS A 94 -12.70 6.20 -11.01
CA LYS A 94 -13.50 4.96 -10.94
C LYS A 94 -13.05 4.07 -9.79
N LEU A 95 -11.75 4.05 -9.49
CA LEU A 95 -11.21 3.34 -8.33
C LEU A 95 -11.69 3.98 -7.02
N LYS A 96 -11.63 5.31 -6.87
CA LYS A 96 -12.08 6.02 -5.67
C LYS A 96 -13.57 5.82 -5.40
N GLU A 97 -14.38 5.84 -6.45
CA GLU A 97 -15.81 5.50 -6.35
C GLU A 97 -16.01 4.05 -5.90
N HIS A 98 -15.27 3.12 -6.50
CA HIS A 98 -15.36 1.69 -6.18
C HIS A 98 -15.00 1.38 -4.71
N ILE A 99 -13.89 1.91 -4.18
CA ILE A 99 -13.42 1.57 -2.83
C ILE A 99 -14.38 2.04 -1.74
N LYS A 100 -15.09 3.17 -1.93
CA LYS A 100 -16.12 3.65 -1.01
C LYS A 100 -17.25 2.64 -0.79
N ALA A 101 -17.63 1.95 -1.86
CA ALA A 101 -18.64 0.88 -1.79
C ALA A 101 -18.04 -0.46 -1.36
N CYS A 102 -16.82 -0.78 -1.80
CA CYS A 102 -16.19 -2.06 -1.53
C CYS A 102 -15.81 -2.23 -0.06
N VAL A 103 -15.31 -1.17 0.59
CA VAL A 103 -14.93 -1.20 2.02
C VAL A 103 -16.15 -1.50 2.90
N LYS A 104 -17.32 -0.92 2.59
CA LYS A 104 -18.57 -1.17 3.33
C LYS A 104 -19.08 -2.61 3.24
N LYS A 105 -18.73 -3.35 2.17
CA LYS A 105 -19.09 -4.77 2.01
C LYS A 105 -18.14 -5.73 2.73
N SER A 106 -17.01 -5.22 3.24
CA SER A 106 -15.95 -5.99 3.87
C SER A 106 -15.82 -5.76 5.39
N LEU A 107 -16.71 -4.92 5.92
CA LEU A 107 -17.02 -4.74 7.34
C LEU A 107 -18.22 -5.63 7.68
#